data_AF-A0A316RU65-F1
#
_entry.id   AF-A0A316RU65-F1
#
_cell.length_a   1.000
_cell.length_b   1.000
_cell.length_c   1.000
_cell.angle_alpha   90.00
_cell.angle_beta   90.00
_cell.angle_gamma   90.00
#
_symmetry.space_group_name_H-M   'P 1'
#
loop_
_entity.id
_entity.type
_entity.pdbx_description
1 polymer ?
#
loop_
_entity_poly.entity_id
_entity_poly.type
_entity_poly.pdbx_seq_one_letter_code
_entity_poly.pdbx_strand_id
1 'polypeptide(L)'
;MITYDRKSNIGFDFDVNIEVNDYDENYEPKEIRTIIRKALDKVARQYGYDYCEDSTRVLTIKKKDRPNSRIIHSCDFAIVNNCGGGRQQYIRYNKDHQTYTWEYQGGGFETLPDKIDWLNENGYWGELRDYYKEKKNTNSNPQKHSRSIYAEAITEMCQKQGYFKE
;
A
#
# COMPACT_ATOMS: atom_id res chain seq x y z
N MET A 1 -4.07 -4.05 1.53
CA MET A 1 -5.37 -3.60 0.97
C MET A 1 -5.61 -4.37 -0.31
N ILE A 2 -6.86 -4.76 -0.63
CA ILE A 2 -7.18 -5.40 -1.91
C ILE A 2 -8.13 -4.48 -2.65
N THR A 3 -7.78 -4.10 -3.87
CA THR A 3 -8.64 -3.29 -4.73
C THR A 3 -8.92 -4.02 -6.04
N TYR A 4 -10.02 -3.66 -6.69
CA TYR A 4 -10.39 -4.22 -7.98
C TYR A 4 -10.86 -3.11 -8.89
N ASP A 5 -10.15 -2.91 -10.00
CA ASP A 5 -10.56 -1.97 -11.03
C ASP A 5 -11.36 -2.70 -12.12
N ARG A 6 -12.63 -2.34 -12.26
CA ARG A 6 -13.55 -2.87 -13.28
C ARG A 6 -13.47 -2.14 -14.62
N LYS A 7 -12.90 -0.94 -14.64
CA LYS A 7 -12.93 -0.03 -15.78
C LYS A 7 -11.63 -0.06 -16.60
N SER A 8 -10.53 -0.51 -16.00
CA SER A 8 -9.22 -0.60 -16.66
C SER A 8 -8.67 -2.03 -16.75
N ASN A 9 -7.54 -2.20 -17.42
CA ASN A 9 -6.86 -3.49 -17.58
C ASN A 9 -6.03 -3.92 -16.34
N ILE A 10 -6.22 -3.26 -15.19
CA ILE A 10 -5.42 -3.44 -13.98
C ILE A 10 -5.83 -4.70 -13.20
N GLY A 11 -7.08 -5.14 -13.29
CA GLY A 11 -7.54 -6.34 -12.58
C GLY A 11 -7.58 -6.15 -11.06
N PHE A 12 -7.26 -7.21 -10.31
CA PHE A 12 -7.11 -7.11 -8.85
C PHE A 12 -5.73 -6.58 -8.47
N ASP A 13 -5.66 -5.71 -7.48
CA ASP A 13 -4.41 -5.13 -6.99
C ASP A 13 -4.29 -5.31 -5.48
N PHE A 14 -3.15 -5.85 -5.04
CA PHE A 14 -2.87 -6.20 -3.66
C PHE A 14 -1.75 -5.31 -3.12
N ASP A 15 -2.07 -4.40 -2.20
CA ASP A 15 -1.08 -3.61 -1.48
C ASP A 15 -0.66 -4.33 -0.18
N VAL A 16 0.62 -4.63 -0.05
CA VAL A 16 1.22 -5.29 1.11
C VAL A 16 2.38 -4.44 1.63
N ASN A 17 2.44 -4.24 2.95
CA ASN A 17 3.61 -3.68 3.60
C ASN A 17 4.53 -4.82 4.06
N ILE A 18 5.81 -4.72 3.78
CA ILE A 18 6.87 -5.54 4.38
C ILE A 18 7.59 -4.65 5.39
N GLU A 19 7.35 -4.91 6.67
CA GLU A 19 8.10 -4.30 7.74
C GLU A 19 9.46 -4.99 7.88
N VAL A 20 10.53 -4.19 7.85
CA VAL A 20 11.90 -4.70 7.97
C VAL A 20 12.40 -4.54 9.39
N ASN A 21 12.99 -5.60 9.93
CA ASN A 21 13.50 -5.67 11.29
C ASN A 21 15.01 -5.35 11.33
N ASP A 22 15.43 -4.25 10.69
CA ASP A 22 16.83 -3.79 10.68
C ASP A 22 17.05 -2.72 11.76
N TYR A 23 16.83 -3.10 13.02
CA TYR A 23 16.86 -2.15 14.15
C TYR A 23 18.24 -1.56 14.43
N ASP A 24 19.30 -2.30 14.08
CA ASP A 24 20.69 -1.86 14.24
C ASP A 24 21.19 -1.08 13.00
N GLU A 25 20.31 -0.81 12.02
CA GLU A 25 20.61 -0.09 10.77
C GLU A 25 21.83 -0.66 10.02
N ASN A 26 21.92 -2.00 9.96
CA ASN A 26 23.05 -2.69 9.33
C ASN A 26 23.04 -2.59 7.80
N TYR A 27 21.91 -2.22 7.20
CA TYR A 27 21.73 -2.21 5.75
C TYR A 27 21.28 -0.85 5.24
N GLU A 28 21.90 -0.41 4.16
CA GLU A 28 21.45 0.77 3.44
C GLU A 28 20.08 0.50 2.76
N PRO A 29 19.23 1.53 2.54
CA PRO A 29 17.92 1.34 1.92
C PRO A 29 17.97 0.61 0.57
N LYS A 30 19.04 0.85 -0.20
CA LYS A 30 19.30 0.18 -1.48
C LYS A 30 19.53 -1.33 -1.29
N GLU A 31 20.25 -1.72 -0.26
CA GLU A 31 20.58 -3.12 0.01
C GLU A 31 19.33 -3.89 0.42
N ILE A 32 18.57 -3.36 1.38
CA ILE A 32 17.29 -3.93 1.83
C ILE A 32 16.37 -4.16 0.63
N ARG A 33 16.14 -3.10 -0.17
CA ARG A 33 15.25 -3.17 -1.32
C ARG A 33 15.75 -4.13 -2.40
N THR A 34 17.07 -4.21 -2.61
CA THR A 34 17.67 -5.15 -3.55
C THR A 34 17.52 -6.60 -3.09
N ILE A 35 17.70 -6.89 -1.80
CA ILE A 35 17.52 -8.22 -1.22
C ILE A 35 16.08 -8.69 -1.46
N ILE A 36 15.09 -7.86 -1.09
CA ILE A 36 13.67 -8.18 -1.24
C ILE A 36 13.29 -8.36 -2.71
N ARG A 37 13.73 -7.45 -3.60
CA ARG A 37 13.47 -7.56 -5.05
C ARG A 37 14.03 -8.88 -5.62
N LYS A 38 15.28 -9.22 -5.28
CA LYS A 38 15.90 -10.48 -5.74
C LYS A 38 15.17 -11.71 -5.21
N ALA A 39 14.67 -11.66 -3.97
CA ALA A 39 13.86 -12.73 -3.40
C ALA A 39 12.53 -12.89 -4.16
N LEU A 40 11.84 -11.78 -4.46
CA LEU A 40 10.62 -11.79 -5.28
C LEU A 40 10.88 -12.37 -6.68
N ASP A 41 11.95 -11.91 -7.36
CA ASP A 41 12.31 -12.41 -8.70
C ASP A 41 12.56 -13.93 -8.73
N LYS A 42 13.11 -14.48 -7.65
CA LYS A 42 13.38 -15.93 -7.52
C LYS A 42 12.09 -16.75 -7.36
N VAL A 43 11.10 -16.25 -6.64
CA VAL A 43 9.92 -17.02 -6.23
C VAL A 43 8.69 -16.73 -7.09
N ALA A 44 8.43 -15.47 -7.42
CA ALA A 44 7.18 -15.03 -8.05
C ALA A 44 6.90 -15.70 -9.41
N ARG A 45 7.96 -15.97 -10.18
CA ARG A 45 7.86 -16.64 -11.48
C ARG A 45 7.27 -18.05 -11.40
N GLN A 46 7.49 -18.76 -10.30
CA GLN A 46 6.94 -20.12 -10.10
C GLN A 46 5.40 -20.11 -10.01
N TYR A 47 4.81 -18.95 -9.70
CA TYR A 47 3.36 -18.75 -9.57
C TYR A 47 2.75 -18.02 -10.78
N GLY A 48 3.55 -17.79 -11.84
CA GLY A 48 3.12 -17.18 -13.09
C GLY A 48 3.15 -15.64 -13.10
N TYR A 49 3.85 -15.02 -12.15
CA TYR A 49 4.12 -13.58 -12.20
C TYR A 49 5.35 -13.26 -13.08
N ASP A 50 5.37 -12.06 -13.64
CA ASP A 50 6.57 -11.49 -14.29
C ASP A 50 7.64 -11.11 -13.24
N TYR A 51 8.81 -10.67 -13.72
CA TYR A 51 9.85 -10.08 -12.88
C TYR A 51 9.34 -8.85 -12.13
N CYS A 52 9.92 -8.62 -10.95
CA CYS A 52 9.59 -7.52 -10.08
C CYS A 52 9.94 -6.17 -10.74
N GLU A 53 8.95 -5.30 -10.83
CA GLU A 53 9.11 -3.92 -11.26
C GLU A 53 9.55 -3.06 -10.06
N ASP A 54 10.58 -2.22 -10.24
CA ASP A 54 11.10 -1.34 -9.19
C ASP A 54 10.52 0.08 -9.35
N SER A 55 9.35 0.29 -8.75
CA SER A 55 8.62 1.56 -8.82
C SER A 55 9.10 2.53 -7.73
N THR A 56 8.73 3.82 -7.82
CA THR A 56 9.22 4.86 -6.89
C THR A 56 8.96 4.53 -5.42
N ARG A 57 7.80 3.95 -5.07
CA ARG A 57 7.42 3.69 -3.67
C ARG A 57 7.34 2.21 -3.32
N VAL A 58 7.15 1.35 -4.30
CA VAL A 58 6.81 -0.07 -4.11
C VAL A 58 7.57 -0.96 -5.09
N LEU A 59 7.71 -2.22 -4.73
CA LEU A 59 8.10 -3.30 -5.62
C LEU A 59 6.83 -3.99 -6.13
N THR A 60 6.67 -4.12 -7.43
CA THR A 60 5.41 -4.64 -8.02
C THR A 60 5.66 -5.94 -8.77
N ILE A 61 4.85 -6.97 -8.51
CA ILE A 61 4.79 -8.17 -9.37
C ILE A 61 3.42 -8.24 -10.05
N LYS A 62 3.39 -8.69 -11.31
CA LYS A 62 2.15 -8.76 -12.10
C LYS A 62 1.96 -10.13 -12.72
N LYS A 63 0.76 -10.68 -12.61
CA LYS A 63 0.32 -11.83 -13.39
C LYS A 63 -0.51 -11.33 -14.57
N LYS A 64 -0.04 -11.59 -15.79
CA LYS A 64 -0.61 -11.03 -17.01
C LYS A 64 -1.24 -12.11 -17.88
N ASP A 65 -2.43 -11.81 -18.38
CA ASP A 65 -3.08 -12.49 -19.49
C ASP A 65 -2.61 -11.81 -20.78
N ARG A 66 -1.47 -12.28 -21.31
CA ARG A 66 -0.81 -11.67 -22.47
C ARG A 66 -1.67 -11.68 -23.75
N PRO A 67 -2.38 -12.78 -24.10
CA PRO A 67 -3.25 -12.79 -25.27
C PRO A 67 -4.32 -11.69 -25.26
N ASN A 68 -4.86 -11.39 -24.08
CA ASN A 68 -5.90 -10.36 -23.92
C ASN A 68 -5.35 -9.01 -23.46
N SER A 69 -4.02 -8.82 -23.42
CA SER A 69 -3.36 -7.60 -22.93
C SER A 69 -3.88 -7.09 -21.58
N ARG A 70 -4.15 -8.01 -20.65
CA ARG A 70 -4.80 -7.71 -19.36
C ARG A 70 -3.95 -8.16 -18.17
N ILE A 71 -3.96 -7.38 -17.09
CA ILE A 71 -3.42 -7.83 -15.80
C ILE A 71 -4.52 -8.64 -15.09
N ILE A 72 -4.21 -9.88 -14.74
CA ILE A 72 -5.12 -10.73 -13.95
C ILE A 72 -5.13 -10.20 -12.52
N HIS A 73 -3.93 -10.08 -11.95
CA HIS A 73 -3.72 -9.39 -10.68
C HIS A 73 -2.28 -8.90 -10.52
N SER A 74 -2.10 -7.84 -9.74
CA SER A 74 -0.81 -7.27 -9.32
C SER A 74 -0.66 -7.30 -7.80
N CYS A 75 0.57 -7.32 -7.32
CA CYS A 75 0.87 -7.15 -5.90
C CYS A 75 1.98 -6.12 -5.74
N ASP A 76 1.69 -5.07 -4.98
CA ASP A 76 2.56 -3.96 -4.64
C ASP A 76 3.08 -4.14 -3.22
N PHE A 77 4.40 -4.19 -3.08
CA PHE A 77 5.09 -4.34 -1.80
C PHE A 77 5.78 -3.02 -1.42
N ALA A 78 5.23 -2.33 -0.43
CA ALA A 78 5.93 -1.22 0.21
C ALA A 78 6.88 -1.77 1.27
N ILE A 79 8.14 -1.36 1.25
CA ILE A 79 9.11 -1.70 2.30
C ILE A 79 9.05 -0.57 3.33
N VAL A 80 8.65 -0.89 4.56
CA VAL A 80 8.33 0.09 5.59
C VAL A 80 9.11 -0.15 6.87
N ASN A 81 9.26 0.92 7.65
CA ASN A 81 9.72 0.88 9.03
C ASN A 81 8.68 1.64 9.87
N ASN A 82 8.05 0.96 10.83
CA ASN A 82 7.12 1.61 11.76
C ASN A 82 7.92 2.23 12.90
N CYS A 83 8.05 3.55 12.87
CA CYS A 83 8.77 4.31 13.87
C CYS A 83 7.91 4.51 15.13
N GLY A 84 8.54 4.90 16.23
CA GLY A 84 7.83 5.31 17.44
C GLY A 84 6.88 6.49 17.21
N GLY A 85 5.71 6.45 17.86
CA GLY A 85 4.71 7.52 17.84
C GLY A 85 3.79 7.50 16.62
N GLY A 86 3.50 6.32 16.04
CA GLY A 86 2.55 6.19 14.92
C GLY A 86 3.07 6.66 13.57
N ARG A 87 4.34 7.08 13.49
CA ARG A 87 5.00 7.49 12.25
C ARG A 87 5.51 6.27 11.49
N GLN A 88 5.43 6.31 10.17
CA GLN A 88 5.94 5.23 9.31
C GLN A 88 6.85 5.82 8.24
N GLN A 89 7.98 5.18 8.03
CA GLN A 89 8.85 5.43 6.88
C GLN A 89 8.67 4.34 5.82
N TYR A 90 9.05 4.66 4.59
CA TYR A 90 9.12 3.70 3.49
C TYR A 90 10.39 3.94 2.66
N ILE A 91 10.90 2.89 2.02
CA ILE A 91 12.04 3.03 1.10
C ILE A 91 11.55 3.56 -0.24
N ARG A 92 11.95 4.78 -0.59
CA ARG A 92 11.72 5.38 -1.90
C ARG A 92 12.88 5.12 -2.86
N TYR A 93 12.56 4.84 -4.12
CA TYR A 93 13.48 4.91 -5.24
C TYR A 93 13.40 6.28 -5.93
N ASN A 94 14.45 7.09 -5.79
CA ASN A 94 14.58 8.40 -6.43
C ASN A 94 15.15 8.22 -7.84
N LYS A 95 14.26 8.13 -8.83
CA LYS A 95 14.61 7.79 -10.22
C LYS A 95 15.61 8.77 -10.86
N ASP A 96 15.49 10.06 -10.56
CA ASP A 96 16.34 11.11 -11.16
C ASP A 96 17.80 10.98 -10.74
N HIS A 97 18.04 10.52 -9.52
CA HIS A 97 19.39 10.36 -8.95
C HIS A 97 19.82 8.89 -8.83
N GLN A 98 18.92 7.95 -9.16
CA GLN A 98 19.09 6.51 -8.99
C GLN A 98 19.49 6.10 -7.56
N THR A 99 18.99 6.84 -6.56
CA THR A 99 19.26 6.60 -5.14
C THR A 99 18.04 6.03 -4.42
N TYR A 100 18.28 5.45 -3.24
CA TYR A 100 17.23 4.91 -2.39
C TYR A 100 17.32 5.54 -1.01
N THR A 101 16.18 6.00 -0.47
CA THR A 101 16.14 6.73 0.81
C THR A 101 14.95 6.28 1.65
N TRP A 102 15.11 6.31 2.97
CA TRP A 102 13.97 6.28 3.89
C TRP A 102 13.25 7.63 3.82
N GLU A 103 11.95 7.60 3.53
CA GLU A 103 11.09 8.78 3.56
C GLU A 103 9.91 8.54 4.49
N TYR A 104 9.52 9.58 5.22
CA TYR A 104 8.28 9.54 5.99
C TYR A 104 7.06 9.48 5.07
N GLN A 105 6.05 8.71 5.47
CA GLN A 105 4.72 8.83 4.92
C GLN A 105 4.21 10.27 5.12
N GLY A 106 3.43 10.79 4.18
CA GLY A 106 2.86 12.14 4.30
C GLY A 106 2.02 12.30 5.57
N GLY A 107 1.88 13.54 6.07
CA GLY A 107 1.09 13.84 7.27
C GLY A 107 -0.40 13.48 7.14
N GLY A 108 -1.07 13.27 8.27
CA GLY A 108 -2.50 12.92 8.34
C GLY A 108 -2.81 11.42 8.42
N PHE A 109 -1.78 10.57 8.51
CA PHE A 109 -1.93 9.12 8.64
C PHE A 109 -1.54 8.58 10.01
N GLU A 110 -0.99 9.42 10.89
CA GLU A 110 -0.46 9.02 12.22
C GLU A 110 -1.56 8.49 13.15
N THR A 111 -2.76 9.06 13.09
CA THR A 111 -3.91 8.64 13.92
C THR A 111 -4.76 7.53 13.27
N LEU A 112 -4.41 7.07 12.06
CA LEU A 112 -5.18 6.04 11.37
C LEU A 112 -5.15 4.67 12.06
N PRO A 113 -4.02 4.18 12.59
CA PRO A 113 -4.01 2.92 13.34
C PRO A 113 -5.03 2.92 14.48
N ASP A 114 -5.00 3.94 15.34
CA ASP A 114 -5.94 4.08 16.46
C ASP A 114 -7.40 4.12 16.00
N LYS A 115 -7.69 4.82 14.90
CA LYS A 115 -9.03 4.89 14.30
C LYS A 115 -9.48 3.54 13.74
N ILE A 116 -8.57 2.79 13.11
CA ILE A 116 -8.85 1.44 12.58
C ILE A 116 -9.14 0.48 13.74
N ASP A 117 -8.32 0.52 14.79
CA ASP A 117 -8.49 -0.32 15.98
C ASP A 117 -9.84 -0.03 16.65
N TRP A 118 -10.18 1.25 16.84
CA TRP A 118 -11.48 1.63 17.37
C TRP A 118 -12.65 1.13 16.51
N LEU A 119 -12.58 1.28 15.18
CA LEU A 119 -13.63 0.78 14.28
C LEU A 119 -13.76 -0.75 14.32
N ASN A 120 -12.64 -1.47 14.45
CA ASN A 120 -12.64 -2.93 14.57
C ASN A 120 -13.24 -3.39 15.89
N GLU A 121 -12.81 -2.81 17.01
CA GLU A 121 -13.27 -3.15 18.36
C GLU A 121 -14.78 -2.91 18.54
N ASN A 122 -15.33 -1.90 17.85
CA ASN A 122 -16.75 -1.57 17.91
C ASN A 122 -17.60 -2.22 16.80
N GLY A 123 -17.02 -3.12 15.99
CA GLY A 123 -17.75 -3.92 15.01
C GLY A 123 -18.11 -3.19 13.70
N TYR A 124 -17.55 -2.01 13.44
CA TYR A 124 -17.86 -1.18 12.27
C TYR A 124 -17.03 -1.52 11.02
N TRP A 125 -16.21 -2.56 11.06
CA TRP A 125 -15.35 -2.94 9.93
C TRP A 125 -16.14 -3.24 8.64
N GLY A 126 -17.31 -3.86 8.78
CA GLY A 126 -18.22 -4.14 7.64
C GLY A 126 -18.70 -2.84 6.97
N GLU A 127 -19.16 -1.89 7.79
CA GLU A 127 -19.63 -0.58 7.32
C GLU A 127 -18.51 0.25 6.69
N LEU A 128 -17.32 0.27 7.31
CA LEU A 128 -16.15 0.93 6.75
C LEU A 128 -15.81 0.37 5.37
N ARG A 129 -15.80 -0.96 5.24
CA ARG A 129 -15.47 -1.63 3.97
C ARG A 129 -16.44 -1.23 2.87
N ASP A 130 -17.74 -1.21 3.17
CA ASP A 130 -18.76 -0.91 2.17
C ASP A 130 -18.76 0.59 1.83
N TYR A 131 -18.54 1.46 2.81
CA TYR A 131 -18.36 2.90 2.59
C TYR A 131 -17.11 3.24 1.76
N TYR A 132 -15.98 2.60 2.06
CA TYR A 132 -14.75 2.75 1.28
C TYR A 132 -14.96 2.33 -0.19
N LYS A 133 -15.64 1.20 -0.42
CA LYS A 133 -15.97 0.73 -1.77
C LYS A 133 -16.82 1.74 -2.53
N GLU A 134 -17.85 2.30 -1.88
CA GLU A 134 -18.69 3.34 -2.48
C GLU A 134 -17.84 4.55 -2.90
N LYS A 135 -17.06 5.11 -1.98
CA LYS A 135 -16.15 6.24 -2.26
C LYS A 135 -15.16 5.93 -3.38
N LYS A 136 -14.62 4.71 -3.40
CA LYS A 136 -13.65 4.30 -4.42
C LYS A 136 -14.30 4.23 -5.80
N ASN A 137 -15.54 3.75 -5.89
CA ASN A 137 -16.28 3.61 -7.14
C ASN A 137 -16.82 4.95 -7.67
N THR A 138 -17.13 5.91 -6.79
CA THR A 138 -17.62 7.24 -7.15
C THR A 138 -16.49 8.26 -7.37
N ASN A 139 -15.25 7.95 -6.96
CA ASN A 139 -14.11 8.84 -7.17
C ASN A 139 -13.80 9.03 -8.66
N SER A 140 -13.98 10.26 -9.14
CA SER A 140 -13.60 10.71 -10.48
C SER A 140 -12.30 11.53 -10.51
N ASN A 141 -11.73 11.85 -9.34
CA ASN A 141 -10.50 12.62 -9.24
C ASN A 141 -9.26 11.71 -9.42
N PRO A 142 -8.47 11.86 -10.51
CA PRO A 142 -7.30 11.03 -10.76
C PRO A 142 -6.14 11.28 -9.77
N GLN A 143 -6.11 12.46 -9.12
CA GLN A 143 -5.09 12.79 -8.11
C GLN A 143 -5.38 12.18 -6.74
N LYS A 144 -6.58 11.59 -6.57
CA LYS A 144 -7.01 11.02 -5.31
C LYS A 144 -6.81 9.52 -5.32
N HIS A 145 -5.71 9.08 -4.71
CA HIS A 145 -5.30 7.67 -4.72
C HIS A 145 -6.03 6.82 -3.68
N SER A 146 -5.99 5.49 -3.84
CA SER A 146 -6.68 4.51 -2.99
C SER A 146 -6.41 4.72 -1.49
N ARG A 147 -5.15 5.03 -1.13
CA ARG A 147 -4.74 5.24 0.25
C ARG A 147 -5.37 6.49 0.88
N SER A 148 -5.44 7.59 0.14
CA SER A 148 -6.10 8.83 0.60
C SER A 148 -7.60 8.61 0.77
N ILE A 149 -8.25 7.93 -0.18
CA ILE A 149 -9.68 7.58 -0.08
C ILE A 149 -9.94 6.70 1.15
N TYR A 150 -9.04 5.76 1.44
CA TYR A 150 -9.15 4.89 2.60
C TYR A 150 -9.02 5.66 3.92
N ALA A 151 -8.02 6.54 4.03
CA ALA A 151 -7.82 7.38 5.21
C ALA A 151 -9.02 8.30 5.51
N GLU A 152 -9.60 8.89 4.47
CA GLU A 152 -10.82 9.69 4.61
C GLU A 152 -12.02 8.83 5.00
N ALA A 153 -12.19 7.65 4.40
CA ALA A 153 -13.28 6.75 4.74
C ALA A 153 -13.22 6.32 6.22
N ILE A 154 -12.03 6.04 6.74
CA ILE A 154 -11.81 5.75 8.17
C ILE A 154 -12.21 6.95 9.03
N THR A 155 -11.70 8.15 8.69
CA THR A 155 -11.94 9.35 9.49
C THR A 155 -13.42 9.71 9.53
N GLU A 156 -14.10 9.70 8.39
CA GLU A 156 -15.52 9.99 8.33
C GLU A 156 -16.37 8.90 8.98
N MET A 157 -15.98 7.62 8.86
CA MET A 157 -16.69 6.54 9.55
C MET A 157 -16.58 6.69 11.06
N CYS A 158 -15.39 7.02 11.57
CA CYS A 158 -15.21 7.34 12.99
C CYS A 158 -16.15 8.47 13.43
N GLN A 159 -16.21 9.58 12.68
CA GLN A 159 -17.09 10.71 12.99
C GLN A 159 -18.58 10.32 12.97
N LYS A 160 -19.01 9.53 11.98
CA LYS A 160 -20.40 9.03 11.88
C LYS A 160 -20.81 8.20 13.09
N GLN A 161 -19.86 7.44 13.66
CA GLN A 161 -20.09 6.58 14.82
C GLN A 161 -19.76 7.27 16.16
N GLY A 162 -19.48 8.57 16.15
CA GLY A 162 -19.28 9.38 17.37
C GLY A 162 -17.86 9.41 17.94
N TYR A 163 -16.85 8.97 17.19
CA TYR A 163 -15.44 9.10 17.56
C TYR A 163 -14.84 10.41 17.02
N PHE A 164 -14.51 11.33 17.94
CA PHE A 164 -14.05 12.69 17.62
C PHE A 164 -12.61 12.99 18.08
N LYS A 165 -11.77 11.99 18.35
CA LYS A 165 -10.35 12.27 18.63
C LYS A 165 -9.68 12.85 17.37
N GLU A 166 -9.13 14.04 17.52
CA GLU A 166 -8.36 14.79 16.51
C GLU A 166 -7.06 14.07 16.14
#